data_AF-A0A7S4HP33-F1
#
_entry.id   AF-A0A7S4HP33-F1
#
_cell.length_a   1.000
_cell.length_b   1.000
_cell.length_c   1.000
_cell.angle_alpha   90.00
_cell.angle_beta   90.00
_cell.angle_gamma   90.00
#
_symmetry.space_group_name_H-M   'P 1'
#
loop_
_entity.id
_entity.type
_entity.pdbx_description
1 polymer ?
#
loop_
_entity_poly.entity_id
_entity_poly.type
_entity_poly.pdbx_seq_one_letter_code
_entity_poly.pdbx_strand_id
1 'polypeptide(L)'
;MASKHAQDILQVVQEDSYHLECYYDKLKDWTFKSVWFDLPVAKAKVLGEARARKVRCQPEDLLLNELALEIDDQITKVGGKAVVRLSTRSPKDIVLQRPPMFDYFEQEENTLKNDGLREDVRQMIAMTRAAGRAMAVSSGREAVDMFIDSQRIFDDVNTACSVEPPHILRVLVREFVPLRSELELRVFVNDGKVSAISQYYASCQVKWLHENKERVQNEIFNAVEKVLPLLGLAEFVIDFAYDTNEKLWVVEVNLPPPLAGMSMFDKKNPEDVAIVSGQRDFEFRLAPLDAVEDCREKYKMF
;
A
#
# COMPACT_ATOMS: atom_id res chain seq x y z
N MET A 1 -6.32 -21.15 -20.61
CA MET A 1 -7.10 -20.08 -19.95
C MET A 1 -6.19 -19.45 -18.91
N ALA A 2 -6.06 -18.12 -18.88
CA ALA A 2 -5.32 -17.46 -17.81
C ALA A 2 -5.98 -17.75 -16.46
N SER A 3 -5.18 -17.86 -15.39
CA SER A 3 -5.74 -18.01 -14.04
C SER A 3 -6.51 -16.73 -13.66
N LYS A 4 -7.51 -16.84 -12.77
CA LYS A 4 -8.22 -15.67 -12.23
C LYS A 4 -7.25 -14.61 -11.70
N HIS A 5 -6.20 -15.04 -11.01
CA HIS A 5 -5.17 -14.15 -10.49
C HIS A 5 -4.46 -13.33 -11.58
N ALA A 6 -4.12 -13.94 -12.72
CA ALA A 6 -3.51 -13.23 -13.84
C ALA A 6 -4.49 -12.24 -14.50
N GLN A 7 -5.78 -12.57 -14.55
CA GLN A 7 -6.82 -11.64 -15.03
C GLN A 7 -6.98 -10.44 -14.10
N ASP A 8 -7.00 -10.67 -12.78
CA ASP A 8 -7.10 -9.62 -11.77
C ASP A 8 -5.89 -8.67 -11.87
N ILE A 9 -4.66 -9.21 -12.01
CA ILE A 9 -3.46 -8.38 -12.21
C ILE A 9 -3.56 -7.59 -13.51
N LEU A 10 -3.99 -8.22 -14.61
CA LEU A 10 -4.12 -7.54 -15.89
C LEU A 10 -5.10 -6.37 -15.80
N GLN A 11 -6.21 -6.52 -15.08
CA GLN A 11 -7.15 -5.42 -14.86
C GLN A 11 -6.52 -4.28 -14.06
N VAL A 12 -5.76 -4.58 -13.00
CA VAL A 12 -5.01 -3.56 -12.24
C VAL A 12 -3.99 -2.84 -13.11
N VAL A 13 -3.31 -3.57 -13.99
CA VAL A 13 -2.34 -3.01 -14.95
C VAL A 13 -3.04 -2.10 -15.95
N GLN A 14 -4.21 -2.46 -16.47
CA GLN A 14 -4.86 -1.74 -17.57
C GLN A 14 -5.76 -0.56 -17.14
N GLU A 15 -6.26 -0.55 -15.90
CA GLU A 15 -7.16 0.51 -15.43
C GLU A 15 -6.38 1.67 -14.79
N ASP A 16 -5.85 2.54 -15.65
CA ASP A 16 -5.01 3.67 -15.28
C ASP A 16 -5.72 4.70 -14.38
N SER A 17 -7.07 4.76 -14.41
CA SER A 17 -7.87 5.73 -13.65
C SER A 17 -7.61 5.71 -12.13
N TYR A 18 -7.09 4.59 -11.60
CA TYR A 18 -6.74 4.40 -10.19
C TYR A 18 -5.24 4.46 -9.93
N HIS A 19 -4.41 4.71 -10.95
CA HIS A 19 -2.98 4.91 -10.77
C HIS A 19 -2.71 6.33 -10.27
N LEU A 20 -1.70 6.50 -9.41
CA LEU A 20 -1.39 7.77 -8.75
C LEU A 20 -1.22 8.92 -9.75
N GLU A 21 -0.60 8.64 -10.88
CA GLU A 21 -0.31 9.58 -11.96
C GLU A 21 -1.57 10.25 -12.52
N CYS A 22 -2.72 9.57 -12.47
CA CYS A 22 -3.98 10.09 -13.00
C CYS A 22 -4.70 11.06 -12.04
N TYR A 23 -4.39 11.00 -10.75
CA TYR A 23 -5.02 11.86 -9.74
C TYR A 23 -4.05 12.72 -8.93
N TYR A 24 -2.73 12.53 -9.07
CA TYR A 24 -1.72 13.19 -8.24
C TYR A 24 -1.86 14.72 -8.25
N ASP A 25 -1.91 15.34 -9.42
CA ASP A 25 -1.98 16.81 -9.51
C ASP A 25 -3.21 17.39 -8.82
N LYS A 26 -4.30 16.62 -8.81
CA LYS A 26 -5.57 17.00 -8.17
C LYS A 26 -5.52 16.77 -6.66
N LEU A 27 -4.77 15.76 -6.20
CA LEU A 27 -4.68 15.36 -4.78
C LEU A 27 -3.35 15.72 -4.10
N LYS A 28 -2.47 16.50 -4.72
CA LYS A 28 -1.12 16.80 -4.21
C LYS A 28 -1.07 17.40 -2.81
N ASP A 29 -2.14 18.08 -2.37
CA ASP A 29 -2.25 18.65 -1.01
C ASP A 29 -2.69 17.60 0.04
N TRP A 30 -3.23 16.47 -0.44
CA TRP A 30 -3.77 15.37 0.35
C TRP A 30 -2.84 14.15 0.38
N THR A 31 -1.97 14.00 -0.62
CA THR A 31 -1.03 12.88 -0.75
C THR A 31 0.41 13.36 -0.72
N PHE A 32 1.34 12.41 -0.72
CA PHE A 32 2.77 12.65 -0.60
C PHE A 32 3.35 13.18 -1.90
N LYS A 33 4.33 14.08 -1.81
CA LYS A 33 5.12 14.54 -2.96
C LYS A 33 5.65 13.33 -3.74
N SER A 34 5.32 13.26 -5.03
CA SER A 34 5.62 12.12 -5.88
C SER A 34 6.15 12.58 -7.24
N VAL A 35 7.04 11.78 -7.82
CA VAL A 35 7.50 11.87 -9.20
C VAL A 35 7.52 10.48 -9.81
N TRP A 36 7.50 10.39 -11.14
CA TRP A 36 7.51 9.11 -11.84
C TRP A 36 8.13 9.22 -13.22
N PHE A 37 8.46 8.07 -13.78
CA PHE A 37 8.92 7.93 -15.16
C PHE A 37 8.47 6.58 -15.71
N ASP A 38 8.30 6.50 -17.03
CA ASP A 38 7.95 5.25 -17.70
C ASP A 38 9.08 4.24 -17.55
N LEU A 39 8.73 2.98 -17.25
CA LEU A 39 9.64 1.85 -17.23
C LEU A 39 9.66 1.22 -18.62
N PRO A 40 10.73 1.41 -19.43
CA PRO A 40 10.76 0.86 -20.78
C PRO A 40 10.65 -0.66 -20.75
N VAL A 41 9.95 -1.25 -21.73
CA VAL A 41 9.73 -2.70 -21.82
C VAL A 41 11.03 -3.51 -21.73
N ALA A 42 12.14 -3.00 -22.27
CA ALA A 42 13.45 -3.63 -22.14
C ALA A 42 13.93 -3.74 -20.68
N LYS A 43 13.81 -2.65 -19.90
CA LYS A 43 14.16 -2.65 -18.47
C LYS A 43 13.19 -3.51 -17.66
N ALA A 44 11.90 -3.48 -17.98
CA ALA A 44 10.90 -4.33 -17.35
C ALA A 44 11.24 -5.82 -17.56
N LYS A 45 11.53 -6.25 -18.79
CA LYS A 45 11.91 -7.65 -19.08
C LYS A 45 13.14 -8.09 -18.28
N VAL A 46 14.18 -7.26 -18.27
CA VAL A 46 15.39 -7.54 -17.50
C VAL A 46 15.10 -7.62 -16.00
N LEU A 47 14.25 -6.75 -15.46
CA LEU A 47 13.81 -6.80 -14.07
C LEU A 47 13.08 -8.12 -13.74
N GLY A 48 12.21 -8.59 -14.65
CA GLY A 48 11.53 -9.89 -14.51
C GLY A 48 12.50 -11.09 -14.52
N GLU A 49 13.61 -11.00 -15.26
CA GLU A 49 14.65 -12.03 -15.30
C GLU A 49 15.64 -11.96 -14.13
N ALA A 50 15.78 -10.80 -13.50
CA ALA A 50 16.82 -10.48 -12.53
C ALA A 50 16.88 -11.46 -11.36
N ARG A 51 15.71 -11.87 -10.83
CA ARG A 51 15.62 -12.84 -9.73
C ARG A 51 16.26 -14.18 -10.12
N ALA A 52 15.98 -14.66 -11.33
CA ALA A 52 16.54 -15.92 -11.81
C ALA A 52 18.04 -15.81 -12.11
N ARG A 53 18.53 -14.63 -12.54
CA ARG A 53 19.96 -14.35 -12.71
C ARG A 53 20.70 -14.33 -11.37
N LYS A 54 20.12 -13.67 -10.36
CA LYS A 54 20.63 -13.60 -8.98
C LYS A 54 20.83 -15.00 -8.39
N VAL A 55 19.83 -15.89 -8.52
CA VAL A 55 19.92 -17.29 -8.06
C VAL A 55 21.02 -18.07 -8.80
N ARG A 56 21.24 -17.77 -10.08
CA ARG A 56 22.27 -18.43 -10.91
C ARG A 56 23.65 -17.79 -10.77
N CYS A 57 23.82 -16.82 -9.87
CA CYS A 57 25.05 -16.03 -9.72
C CYS A 57 25.54 -15.43 -11.05
N GLN A 58 24.62 -15.07 -11.94
CA GLN A 58 24.94 -14.43 -13.21
C GLN A 58 25.19 -12.94 -13.01
N PRO A 59 26.05 -12.31 -13.84
CA PRO A 59 26.24 -10.87 -13.81
C PRO A 59 24.92 -10.13 -13.96
N GLU A 60 24.78 -9.04 -13.20
CA GLU A 60 23.63 -8.16 -13.33
C GLU A 60 23.63 -7.45 -14.69
N ASP A 61 22.45 -7.24 -15.24
CA ASP A 61 22.29 -6.54 -16.51
C ASP A 61 22.58 -5.04 -16.34
N LEU A 62 23.25 -4.43 -17.32
CA LEU A 62 23.55 -3.00 -17.30
C LEU A 62 22.27 -2.14 -17.21
N LEU A 63 21.15 -2.62 -17.76
CA LEU A 63 19.86 -1.93 -17.69
C LEU A 63 19.32 -1.77 -16.26
N LEU A 64 19.72 -2.64 -15.32
CA LEU A 64 19.33 -2.51 -13.90
C LEU A 64 20.14 -1.41 -13.20
N ASN A 65 21.41 -1.23 -13.58
CA ASN A 65 22.22 -0.11 -13.10
C ASN A 65 21.69 1.23 -13.64
N GLU A 66 21.30 1.27 -14.91
CA GLU A 66 20.64 2.45 -15.48
C GLU A 66 19.33 2.77 -14.76
N LEU A 67 18.52 1.75 -14.46
CA LEU A 67 17.29 1.93 -13.68
C LEU A 67 17.57 2.46 -12.28
N ALA A 68 18.59 1.94 -11.59
CA ALA A 68 19.00 2.43 -10.28
C ALA A 68 19.40 3.92 -10.33
N LEU A 69 20.19 4.33 -11.32
CA LEU A 69 20.60 5.72 -11.48
C LEU A 69 19.42 6.66 -11.77
N GLU A 70 18.44 6.22 -12.56
CA GLU A 70 17.22 6.99 -12.82
C GLU A 70 16.38 7.15 -11.53
N ILE A 71 16.27 6.10 -10.73
CA ILE A 71 15.59 6.16 -9.43
C ILE A 71 16.33 7.08 -8.46
N ASP A 72 17.67 7.03 -8.41
CA ASP A 72 18.49 7.93 -7.58
C ASP A 72 18.17 9.40 -7.88
N ASP A 73 18.16 9.78 -9.17
CA ASP A 73 17.81 11.14 -9.60
C ASP A 73 16.42 11.54 -9.07
N GLN A 74 15.42 10.65 -9.18
CA GLN A 74 14.09 10.92 -8.65
C GLN A 74 14.04 11.01 -7.11
N ILE A 75 14.81 10.18 -6.38
CA ILE A 75 14.88 10.21 -4.92
C ILE A 75 15.36 11.59 -4.44
N THR A 76 16.34 12.18 -5.13
CA THR A 76 16.81 13.53 -4.78
C THR A 76 15.70 14.58 -4.91
N LYS A 77 14.85 14.48 -5.93
CA LYS A 77 13.74 15.43 -6.18
C LYS A 77 12.67 15.38 -5.08
N VAL A 78 12.51 14.25 -4.40
CA VAL A 78 11.55 14.08 -3.30
C VAL A 78 12.17 14.21 -1.90
N GLY A 79 13.43 14.64 -1.80
CA GLY A 79 14.06 14.97 -0.52
C GLY A 79 15.03 13.92 0.02
N GLY A 80 15.50 12.98 -0.81
CA GLY A 80 16.60 12.07 -0.48
C GLY A 80 16.20 10.78 0.25
N LYS A 81 14.93 10.64 0.65
CA LYS A 81 14.38 9.40 1.20
C LYS A 81 12.98 9.17 0.66
N ALA A 82 12.73 7.98 0.12
CA ALA A 82 11.53 7.72 -0.65
C ALA A 82 10.94 6.33 -0.41
N VAL A 83 9.68 6.16 -0.75
CA VAL A 83 9.07 4.86 -1.04
C VAL A 83 9.00 4.72 -2.56
N VAL A 84 9.59 3.63 -3.09
CA VAL A 84 9.60 3.36 -4.54
C VAL A 84 8.67 2.19 -4.86
N ARG A 85 7.82 2.35 -5.87
CA ARG A 85 6.82 1.36 -6.32
C ARG A 85 6.64 1.40 -7.83
N LEU A 86 5.92 0.42 -8.37
CA LEU A 86 5.36 0.51 -9.72
C LEU A 86 4.00 1.21 -9.70
N SER A 87 3.50 1.64 -10.86
CA SER A 87 2.16 2.27 -11.01
C SER A 87 1.06 1.40 -10.40
N THR A 88 1.23 0.09 -10.53
CA THR A 88 0.34 -0.94 -9.99
C THR A 88 0.45 -1.15 -8.49
N ARG A 89 1.62 -1.55 -7.96
CA ARG A 89 1.77 -2.02 -6.57
C ARG A 89 3.15 -1.73 -5.98
N SER A 90 3.20 -1.61 -4.65
CA SER A 90 4.44 -1.55 -3.87
C SER A 90 5.01 -2.94 -3.54
N PRO A 91 6.34 -3.10 -3.40
CA PRO A 91 7.02 -4.34 -3.01
C PRO A 91 6.87 -4.66 -1.50
N LYS A 92 5.63 -4.66 -0.97
CA LYS A 92 5.38 -4.82 0.48
C LYS A 92 5.77 -6.21 1.03
N ASP A 93 5.90 -7.21 0.16
CA ASP A 93 6.16 -8.61 0.50
C ASP A 93 7.61 -8.91 0.92
N ILE A 94 8.55 -7.99 0.66
CA ILE A 94 9.98 -8.17 1.03
C ILE A 94 10.40 -7.39 2.27
N VAL A 95 9.50 -6.57 2.82
CA VAL A 95 9.84 -5.61 3.88
C VAL A 95 10.41 -6.28 5.12
N LEU A 96 9.79 -7.40 5.52
CA LEU A 96 10.22 -8.19 6.67
C LEU A 96 11.59 -8.86 6.48
N GLN A 97 12.06 -8.95 5.23
CA GLN A 97 13.34 -9.55 4.88
C GLN A 97 14.45 -8.51 4.75
N ARG A 98 14.12 -7.21 4.89
CA ARG A 98 15.11 -6.14 4.75
C ARG A 98 16.05 -6.06 5.95
N PRO A 99 17.36 -5.81 5.75
CA PRO A 99 18.32 -5.69 6.85
C PRO A 99 17.92 -4.72 7.97
N PRO A 100 17.44 -3.48 7.72
CA PRO A 100 17.10 -2.55 8.80
C PRO A 100 15.80 -2.88 9.55
N MET A 101 15.06 -3.93 9.15
CA MET A 101 13.77 -4.26 9.74
C MET A 101 13.88 -4.56 11.25
N PHE A 102 14.89 -5.31 11.66
CA PHE A 102 15.10 -5.68 13.07
C PHE A 102 15.42 -4.45 13.92
N ASP A 103 16.34 -3.59 13.46
CA ASP A 103 16.70 -2.35 14.16
C ASP A 103 15.49 -1.43 14.32
N TYR A 104 14.65 -1.31 13.28
CA TYR A 104 13.42 -0.52 13.36
C TYR A 104 12.42 -1.15 14.32
N PHE A 105 12.26 -2.47 14.30
CA PHE A 105 11.38 -3.17 15.23
C PHE A 105 11.79 -2.91 16.68
N GLU A 106 13.06 -3.10 17.03
CA GLU A 106 13.57 -2.87 18.38
C GLU A 106 13.36 -1.41 18.82
N GLN A 107 13.58 -0.45 17.93
CA GLN A 107 13.32 0.97 18.21
C GLN A 107 11.84 1.21 18.52
N GLU A 108 10.93 0.75 17.68
CA GLU A 108 9.48 0.92 17.89
C GLU A 108 9.02 0.19 19.16
N GLU A 109 9.49 -1.05 19.38
CA GLU A 109 9.20 -1.82 20.58
C GLU A 109 9.62 -1.06 21.85
N ASN A 110 10.82 -0.47 21.85
CA ASN A 110 11.30 0.32 22.97
C ASN A 110 10.45 1.57 23.22
N THR A 111 9.96 2.25 22.18
CA THR A 111 9.09 3.42 22.35
C THR A 111 7.76 3.08 23.02
N LEU A 112 7.23 1.87 22.77
CA LEU A 112 5.92 1.44 23.26
C LEU A 112 5.97 0.71 24.62
N LYS A 113 7.17 0.45 25.19
CA LYS A 113 7.32 -0.35 26.42
C LYS A 113 6.53 0.18 27.62
N ASN A 114 6.32 1.50 27.68
CA ASN A 114 5.67 2.16 28.81
C ASN A 114 4.19 2.50 28.57
N ASP A 115 3.63 2.08 27.43
CA ASP A 115 2.26 2.46 27.03
C ASP A 115 1.17 1.59 27.68
N GLY A 116 1.55 0.65 28.56
CA GLY A 116 0.63 -0.26 29.25
C GLY A 116 -0.07 -1.26 28.31
N LEU A 117 0.42 -1.41 27.08
CA LEU A 117 -0.08 -2.37 26.10
C LEU A 117 0.29 -3.81 26.47
N ARG A 118 -0.61 -4.75 26.15
CA ARG A 118 -0.27 -6.18 26.15
C ARG A 118 0.88 -6.45 25.18
N GLU A 119 1.76 -7.39 25.52
CA GLU A 119 3.02 -7.60 24.80
C GLU A 119 2.82 -7.91 23.31
N ASP A 120 1.89 -8.80 22.97
CA ASP A 120 1.52 -9.16 21.60
C ASP A 120 1.01 -7.94 20.80
N VAL A 121 0.13 -7.13 21.40
CA VAL A 121 -0.40 -5.90 20.78
C VAL A 121 0.74 -4.92 20.50
N ARG A 122 1.59 -4.71 21.50
CA ARG A 122 2.76 -3.84 21.42
C ARG A 122 3.71 -4.28 20.30
N GLN A 123 4.03 -5.57 20.22
CA GLN A 123 4.88 -6.14 19.18
C GLN A 123 4.23 -6.03 17.79
N MET A 124 2.92 -6.24 17.66
CA MET A 124 2.21 -6.08 16.39
C MET A 124 2.22 -4.63 15.88
N ILE A 125 2.04 -3.64 16.77
CA ILE A 125 2.17 -2.22 16.42
C ILE A 125 3.61 -1.90 16.04
N ALA A 126 4.59 -2.35 16.84
CA ALA A 126 6.01 -2.13 16.55
C ALA A 126 6.41 -2.71 15.20
N MET A 127 5.98 -3.93 14.89
CA MET A 127 6.24 -4.58 13.60
C MET A 127 5.59 -3.82 12.44
N THR A 128 4.34 -3.37 12.60
CA THR A 128 3.63 -2.61 11.58
C THR A 128 4.34 -1.28 11.26
N ARG A 129 4.75 -0.53 12.29
CA ARG A 129 5.51 0.72 12.11
C ARG A 129 6.90 0.49 11.54
N ALA A 130 7.61 -0.51 12.03
CA ALA A 130 8.93 -0.89 11.54
C ALA A 130 8.86 -1.30 10.06
N ALA A 131 7.83 -2.04 9.66
CA ALA A 131 7.60 -2.39 8.26
C ALA A 131 7.33 -1.14 7.41
N GLY A 132 6.51 -0.19 7.89
CA GLY A 132 6.31 1.10 7.23
C GLY A 132 7.63 1.85 7.00
N ARG A 133 8.53 1.87 8.01
CA ARG A 133 9.87 2.48 7.90
C ARG A 133 10.80 1.71 6.97
N ALA A 134 10.73 0.39 6.99
CA ALA A 134 11.51 -0.49 6.12
C ALA A 134 11.01 -0.47 4.66
N MET A 135 9.89 0.17 4.33
CA MET A 135 9.57 0.49 2.93
C MET A 135 10.44 1.61 2.33
N ALA A 136 11.07 2.42 3.19
CA ALA A 136 11.86 3.57 2.74
C ALA A 136 13.22 3.15 2.17
N VAL A 137 13.63 3.79 1.09
CA VAL A 137 14.95 3.64 0.47
C VAL A 137 15.64 4.99 0.38
N SER A 138 16.97 4.94 0.38
CA SER A 138 17.84 6.13 0.23
C SER A 138 18.63 6.13 -1.07
N SER A 139 18.57 5.05 -1.84
CA SER A 139 19.21 4.94 -3.14
C SER A 139 18.36 4.11 -4.11
N GLY A 140 18.58 4.32 -5.41
CA GLY A 140 17.97 3.55 -6.47
C GLY A 140 18.46 2.11 -6.50
N ARG A 141 19.69 1.84 -6.04
CA ARG A 141 20.18 0.46 -5.86
C ARG A 141 19.32 -0.30 -4.86
N GLU A 142 19.06 0.28 -3.68
CA GLU A 142 18.17 -0.31 -2.69
C GLU A 142 16.76 -0.56 -3.27
N ALA A 143 16.24 0.38 -4.07
CA ALA A 143 14.94 0.26 -4.70
C ALA A 143 14.88 -0.90 -5.72
N VAL A 144 15.89 -1.00 -6.59
CA VAL A 144 16.00 -2.08 -7.57
C VAL A 144 16.15 -3.43 -6.87
N ASP A 145 16.94 -3.53 -5.81
CA ASP A 145 17.06 -4.76 -5.02
C ASP A 145 15.70 -5.19 -4.43
N MET A 146 14.93 -4.24 -3.89
CA MET A 146 13.57 -4.51 -3.41
C MET A 146 12.63 -4.98 -4.54
N PHE A 147 12.76 -4.42 -5.74
CA PHE A 147 11.97 -4.87 -6.90
C PHE A 147 12.34 -6.28 -7.35
N ILE A 148 13.64 -6.61 -7.40
CA ILE A 148 14.13 -7.93 -7.80
C ILE A 148 13.62 -9.03 -6.86
N ASP A 149 13.62 -8.75 -5.56
CA ASP A 149 13.25 -9.74 -4.55
C ASP A 149 11.73 -9.88 -4.36
N SER A 150 10.94 -8.92 -4.83
CA SER A 150 9.47 -8.90 -4.67
C SER A 150 8.74 -9.79 -5.68
N GLN A 151 7.93 -10.71 -5.17
CA GLN A 151 7.01 -11.52 -5.98
C GLN A 151 5.93 -10.64 -6.63
N ARG A 152 5.41 -9.65 -5.90
CA ARG A 152 4.37 -8.73 -6.42
C ARG A 152 4.86 -7.97 -7.66
N ILE A 153 6.08 -7.46 -7.59
CA ILE A 153 6.70 -6.73 -8.70
C ILE A 153 7.00 -7.66 -9.87
N PHE A 154 7.52 -8.86 -9.59
CA PHE A 154 7.72 -9.89 -10.61
C PHE A 154 6.42 -10.22 -11.35
N ASP A 155 5.31 -10.42 -10.64
CA ASP A 155 4.02 -10.73 -11.26
C ASP A 155 3.54 -9.59 -12.16
N ASP A 156 3.61 -8.33 -11.69
CA ASP A 156 3.19 -7.15 -12.44
C ASP A 156 4.00 -6.97 -13.73
N VAL A 157 5.33 -7.07 -13.63
CA VAL A 157 6.26 -6.94 -14.77
C VAL A 157 5.99 -8.02 -15.82
N ASN A 158 5.85 -9.28 -15.40
CA ASN A 158 5.60 -10.38 -16.33
C ASN A 158 4.22 -10.27 -16.98
N THR A 159 3.17 -9.90 -16.23
CA THR A 159 1.83 -9.69 -16.80
C THR A 159 1.86 -8.56 -17.83
N ALA A 160 2.43 -7.40 -17.49
CA ALA A 160 2.53 -6.25 -18.40
C ALA A 160 3.32 -6.56 -19.67
N CYS A 161 4.38 -7.39 -19.56
CA CYS A 161 5.19 -7.81 -20.72
C CYS A 161 4.57 -8.94 -21.55
N SER A 162 3.53 -9.62 -21.04
CA SER A 162 2.93 -10.80 -21.69
C SER A 162 1.78 -10.49 -22.65
N VAL A 163 1.28 -9.25 -22.66
CA VAL A 163 0.20 -8.79 -23.53
C VAL A 163 0.74 -8.12 -24.80
N GLU A 164 -0.09 -8.04 -25.84
CA GLU A 164 0.26 -7.44 -27.14
C GLU A 164 -0.73 -6.31 -27.49
N PRO A 165 -0.27 -5.05 -27.61
CA PRO A 165 1.10 -4.59 -27.29
C PRO A 165 1.39 -4.65 -25.77
N PRO A 166 2.67 -4.75 -25.34
CA PRO A 166 3.04 -4.71 -23.93
C PRO A 166 2.54 -3.44 -23.25
N HIS A 167 2.03 -3.58 -22.02
CA HIS A 167 1.61 -2.43 -21.24
C HIS A 167 2.83 -1.72 -20.62
N ILE A 168 2.84 -0.38 -20.66
CA ILE A 168 3.95 0.43 -20.13
C ILE A 168 3.71 0.68 -18.65
N LEU A 169 4.51 0.04 -17.80
CA LEU A 169 4.55 0.33 -16.36
C LEU A 169 5.30 1.64 -16.10
N ARG A 170 5.05 2.25 -14.95
CA ARG A 170 5.84 3.40 -14.46
C ARG A 170 6.49 3.08 -13.14
N VAL A 171 7.65 3.69 -12.89
CA VAL A 171 8.29 3.70 -11.57
C VAL A 171 7.92 5.00 -10.88
N LEU A 172 7.37 4.89 -9.68
CA LEU A 172 6.98 6.02 -8.85
C LEU A 172 7.92 6.11 -7.68
N VAL A 173 8.39 7.33 -7.43
CA VAL A 173 9.25 7.69 -6.33
C VAL A 173 8.52 8.74 -5.51
N ARG A 174 8.16 8.35 -4.29
CA ARG A 174 7.31 9.12 -3.39
C ARG A 174 8.09 9.51 -2.15
N GLU A 175 7.99 10.75 -1.70
CA GLU A 175 8.64 11.17 -0.45
C GLU A 175 8.27 10.22 0.70
N PHE A 176 9.25 9.95 1.56
CA PHE A 176 9.00 9.16 2.76
C PHE A 176 8.49 10.05 3.89
N VAL A 177 7.21 9.89 4.25
CA VAL A 177 6.62 10.46 5.46
C VAL A 177 6.50 9.35 6.52
N PRO A 178 6.93 9.59 7.78
CA PRO A 178 6.78 8.62 8.85
C PRO A 178 5.31 8.50 9.28
N LEU A 179 4.60 7.59 8.64
CA LEU A 179 3.20 7.29 8.97
C LEU A 179 3.10 6.42 10.22
N ARG A 180 2.03 6.63 10.98
CA ARG A 180 1.56 5.68 11.99
C ARG A 180 0.77 4.59 11.27
N SER A 181 1.47 3.65 10.64
CA SER A 181 0.87 2.61 9.80
C SER A 181 -0.21 1.80 10.53
N GLU A 182 -0.15 1.64 11.85
CA GLU A 182 -1.21 0.98 12.62
C GLU A 182 -2.56 1.74 12.60
N LEU A 183 -2.53 3.03 12.26
CA LEU A 183 -3.69 3.91 12.08
C LEU A 183 -4.17 3.99 10.62
N GLU A 184 -3.63 3.18 9.72
CA GLU A 184 -4.10 3.11 8.35
C GLU A 184 -5.54 2.56 8.30
N LEU A 185 -6.41 3.27 7.58
CA LEU A 185 -7.82 2.97 7.39
C LEU A 185 -8.10 2.78 5.91
N ARG A 186 -8.87 1.75 5.59
CA ARG A 186 -9.43 1.53 4.26
C ARG A 186 -10.86 2.02 4.21
N VAL A 187 -11.15 2.87 3.25
CA VAL A 187 -12.47 3.49 3.07
C VAL A 187 -13.03 3.05 1.73
N PHE A 188 -14.27 2.57 1.76
CA PHE A 188 -14.99 2.11 0.59
C PHE A 188 -15.98 3.20 0.17
N VAL A 189 -15.91 3.60 -1.09
CA VAL A 189 -16.82 4.59 -1.68
C VAL A 189 -17.62 3.92 -2.78
N ASN A 190 -18.94 4.03 -2.70
CA ASN A 190 -19.87 3.53 -3.70
C ASN A 190 -20.92 4.62 -4.01
N ASP A 191 -21.21 4.83 -5.30
CA ASP A 191 -22.11 5.89 -5.78
C ASP A 191 -21.82 7.26 -5.13
N GLY A 192 -20.53 7.61 -5.02
CA GLY A 192 -20.06 8.87 -4.44
C GLY A 192 -20.30 9.02 -2.93
N LYS A 193 -20.59 7.93 -2.21
CA LYS A 193 -20.80 7.94 -0.75
C LYS A 193 -19.88 6.95 -0.07
N VAL A 194 -19.41 7.30 1.12
CA VAL A 194 -18.68 6.35 1.96
C VAL A 194 -19.63 5.25 2.42
N SER A 195 -19.40 4.03 1.98
CA SER A 195 -20.19 2.85 2.33
C SER A 195 -19.64 2.14 3.57
N ALA A 196 -18.32 2.17 3.75
CA ALA A 196 -17.68 1.56 4.91
C ALA A 196 -16.30 2.16 5.22
N ILE A 197 -15.88 2.04 6.49
CA ILE A 197 -14.51 2.26 6.94
C ILE A 197 -14.04 1.02 7.69
N SER A 198 -12.82 0.58 7.41
CA SER A 198 -12.16 -0.52 8.10
C SER A 198 -10.78 -0.10 8.57
N GLN A 199 -10.37 -0.55 9.74
CA GLN A 199 -8.94 -0.61 10.05
C GLN A 199 -8.23 -1.49 9.02
N TYR A 200 -7.12 -1.02 8.46
CA TYR A 200 -6.38 -1.76 7.42
C TYR A 200 -5.69 -2.99 8.03
N TYR A 201 -4.97 -2.80 9.14
CA TYR A 201 -4.27 -3.85 9.87
C TYR A 201 -5.14 -4.46 10.97
N ALA A 202 -6.02 -5.42 10.63
CA ALA A 202 -6.95 -6.06 11.57
C ALA A 202 -6.29 -6.80 12.75
N SER A 203 -4.97 -7.08 12.69
CA SER A 203 -4.20 -7.70 13.77
C SER A 203 -3.66 -6.69 14.79
N CYS A 204 -3.79 -5.38 14.54
CA CYS A 204 -3.35 -4.33 15.46
C CYS A 204 -4.51 -3.86 16.32
N GLN A 205 -4.46 -4.11 17.63
CA GLN A 205 -5.43 -3.55 18.57
C GLN A 205 -5.00 -2.12 18.94
N VAL A 206 -5.66 -1.11 18.37
CA VAL A 206 -5.22 0.29 18.52
C VAL A 206 -6.23 1.08 19.35
N LYS A 207 -5.95 1.24 20.64
CA LYS A 207 -6.79 1.95 21.61
C LYS A 207 -7.20 3.35 21.14
N TRP A 208 -6.24 4.09 20.58
CA TRP A 208 -6.47 5.44 20.07
C TRP A 208 -7.58 5.50 19.01
N LEU A 209 -7.69 4.51 18.12
CA LEU A 209 -8.76 4.48 17.11
C LEU A 209 -10.15 4.30 17.74
N HIS A 210 -10.24 3.50 18.81
CA HIS A 210 -11.51 3.32 19.55
C HIS A 210 -11.89 4.59 20.30
N GLU A 211 -10.94 5.20 20.99
CA GLU A 211 -11.16 6.44 21.75
C GLU A 211 -11.50 7.64 20.85
N ASN A 212 -11.04 7.62 19.60
CA ASN A 212 -11.24 8.71 18.64
C ASN A 212 -12.19 8.35 17.48
N LYS A 213 -12.94 7.25 17.58
CA LYS A 213 -13.68 6.66 16.45
C LYS A 213 -14.58 7.67 15.73
N GLU A 214 -15.39 8.42 16.48
CA GLU A 214 -16.30 9.41 15.91
C GLU A 214 -15.57 10.57 15.24
N ARG A 215 -14.51 11.10 15.88
CA ARG A 215 -13.66 12.16 15.31
C ARG A 215 -13.04 11.71 13.99
N VAL A 216 -12.40 10.54 13.99
CA VAL A 216 -11.75 9.94 12.82
C VAL A 216 -12.76 9.71 11.70
N GLN A 217 -13.95 9.21 12.02
CA GLN A 217 -15.02 9.01 11.03
C GLN A 217 -15.41 10.33 10.37
N ASN A 218 -15.63 11.39 11.15
CA ASN A 218 -15.99 12.69 10.63
C ASN A 218 -14.87 13.31 9.78
N GLU A 219 -13.62 13.17 10.19
CA GLU A 219 -12.45 13.61 9.40
C GLU A 219 -12.36 12.88 8.06
N ILE A 220 -12.58 11.57 8.05
CA ILE A 220 -12.62 10.76 6.82
C ILE A 220 -13.76 11.20 5.91
N PHE A 221 -14.98 11.37 6.44
CA PHE A 221 -16.12 11.85 5.63
C PHE A 221 -15.83 13.22 5.01
N ASN A 222 -15.31 14.17 5.80
CA ASN A 222 -14.93 15.49 5.31
C ASN A 222 -13.80 15.43 4.27
N ALA A 223 -12.84 14.50 4.42
CA ALA A 223 -11.77 14.30 3.46
C ALA A 223 -12.32 13.73 2.15
N VAL A 224 -13.17 12.69 2.21
CA VAL A 224 -13.78 12.09 1.03
C VAL A 224 -14.66 13.08 0.29
N GLU A 225 -15.47 13.90 0.98
CA GLU A 225 -16.29 14.94 0.36
C GLU A 225 -15.46 15.90 -0.50
N LYS A 226 -14.24 16.23 -0.05
CA LYS A 226 -13.31 17.12 -0.78
C LYS A 226 -12.55 16.41 -1.89
N VAL A 227 -12.20 15.13 -1.70
CA VAL A 227 -11.41 14.32 -2.64
C VAL A 227 -12.26 13.77 -3.78
N LEU A 228 -13.51 13.40 -3.52
CA LEU A 228 -14.44 12.82 -4.48
C LEU A 228 -14.59 13.64 -5.79
N PRO A 229 -14.90 14.95 -5.76
CA PRO A 229 -15.03 15.74 -6.98
C PRO A 229 -13.71 15.88 -7.75
N LEU A 230 -12.56 15.70 -7.09
CA LEU A 230 -11.24 15.76 -7.71
C LEU A 230 -10.95 14.45 -8.46
N LEU A 231 -11.31 13.31 -7.88
CA LEU A 231 -11.13 12.00 -8.50
C LEU A 231 -12.03 11.82 -9.73
N GLY A 232 -13.29 12.23 -9.64
CA GLY A 232 -14.27 11.98 -10.72
C GLY A 232 -14.64 10.51 -10.87
N LEU A 233 -14.47 9.72 -9.80
CA LEU A 233 -14.80 8.30 -9.72
C LEU A 233 -16.06 8.12 -8.85
N ALA A 234 -16.99 7.29 -9.29
CA ALA A 234 -18.19 6.97 -8.51
C ALA A 234 -17.93 5.87 -7.46
N GLU A 235 -17.05 4.93 -7.79
CA GLU A 235 -16.73 3.77 -6.95
C GLU A 235 -15.22 3.58 -6.87
N PHE A 236 -14.70 3.47 -5.65
CA PHE A 236 -13.28 3.23 -5.41
C PHE A 236 -13.04 2.82 -3.96
N VAL A 237 -11.82 2.36 -3.70
CA VAL A 237 -11.30 2.21 -2.34
C VAL A 237 -10.20 3.23 -2.14
N ILE A 238 -10.20 3.93 -1.01
CA ILE A 238 -9.15 4.89 -0.67
C ILE A 238 -8.58 4.55 0.70
N ASP A 239 -7.25 4.43 0.75
CA ASP A 239 -6.51 4.18 1.98
C ASP A 239 -6.06 5.53 2.55
N PHE A 240 -6.35 5.75 3.83
CA PHE A 240 -5.92 6.91 4.60
C PHE A 240 -5.01 6.50 5.74
N ALA A 241 -4.06 7.35 6.11
CA ALA A 241 -3.24 7.14 7.30
C ALA A 241 -2.92 8.46 7.99
N TYR A 242 -2.66 8.39 9.29
CA TYR A 242 -2.17 9.52 10.07
C TYR A 242 -0.64 9.48 10.16
N ASP A 243 0.00 10.64 10.09
CA ASP A 243 1.43 10.76 10.45
C ASP A 243 1.62 10.97 11.96
N THR A 244 2.87 11.17 12.38
CA THR A 244 3.21 11.40 13.79
C THR A 244 2.68 12.72 14.36
N ASN A 245 2.25 13.66 13.50
CA ASN A 245 1.61 14.92 13.89
C ASN A 245 0.08 14.85 13.77
N GLU A 246 -0.47 13.65 13.59
CA GLU A 246 -1.91 13.41 13.36
C GLU A 246 -2.46 14.14 12.11
N LYS A 247 -1.61 14.45 11.12
CA LYS A 247 -2.11 14.88 9.81
C LYS A 247 -2.63 13.65 9.06
N LEU A 248 -3.83 13.77 8.50
CA LEU A 248 -4.46 12.76 7.65
C LEU A 248 -3.91 12.86 6.22
N TRP A 249 -3.47 11.72 5.68
CA TRP A 249 -2.94 11.59 4.32
C TRP A 249 -3.74 10.58 3.50
N VAL A 250 -3.94 10.88 2.22
CA VAL A 250 -4.36 9.91 1.20
C VAL A 250 -3.15 9.06 0.81
N VAL A 251 -3.20 7.78 1.13
CA VAL A 251 -2.11 6.83 0.89
C VAL A 251 -2.15 6.24 -0.50
N GLU A 252 -3.32 5.81 -0.94
CA GLU A 252 -3.55 5.14 -2.22
C GLU A 252 -5.03 5.15 -2.57
N VAL A 253 -5.36 5.34 -3.84
CA VAL A 253 -6.69 5.06 -4.40
C VAL A 253 -6.59 3.76 -5.19
N ASN A 254 -7.54 2.85 -4.98
CA ASN A 254 -7.56 1.52 -5.52
C ASN A 254 -8.91 1.25 -6.21
N LEU A 255 -8.90 0.27 -7.11
CA LEU A 255 -10.10 -0.33 -7.68
C LEU A 255 -11.06 -0.83 -6.59
N PRO A 256 -12.38 -0.83 -6.83
CA PRO A 256 -13.34 -1.42 -5.90
C PRO A 256 -13.12 -2.95 -5.73
N PRO A 257 -13.66 -3.57 -4.67
CA PRO A 257 -13.70 -5.02 -4.54
C PRO A 257 -14.37 -5.69 -5.76
N PRO A 258 -13.96 -6.91 -6.14
CA PRO A 258 -13.12 -7.82 -5.36
C PRO A 258 -11.60 -7.63 -5.56
N LEU A 259 -11.16 -6.65 -6.36
CA LEU A 259 -9.73 -6.43 -6.64
C LEU A 259 -9.00 -5.84 -5.43
N ALA A 260 -9.57 -4.79 -4.83
CA ALA A 260 -9.11 -4.34 -3.53
C ALA A 260 -9.51 -5.34 -2.44
N GLY A 261 -8.57 -5.60 -1.53
CA GLY A 261 -8.85 -6.33 -0.30
C GLY A 261 -9.94 -5.66 0.53
N MET A 262 -10.78 -6.46 1.18
CA MET A 262 -11.91 -5.98 1.99
C MET A 262 -11.53 -5.74 3.47
N SER A 263 -10.26 -5.91 3.84
CA SER A 263 -9.73 -5.71 5.20
C SER A 263 -10.55 -6.46 6.27
N MET A 264 -11.29 -5.78 7.13
CA MET A 264 -12.12 -6.38 8.18
C MET A 264 -13.50 -6.88 7.71
N PHE A 265 -13.80 -6.74 6.41
CA PHE A 265 -15.02 -7.28 5.80
C PHE A 265 -14.69 -8.58 5.07
N ASP A 266 -15.50 -9.63 5.27
CA ASP A 266 -15.33 -10.92 4.64
C ASP A 266 -16.01 -10.96 3.26
N LYS A 267 -15.22 -11.09 2.21
CA LYS A 267 -15.69 -11.25 0.82
C LYS A 267 -16.62 -12.44 0.59
N LYS A 268 -16.65 -13.41 1.51
CA LYS A 268 -17.54 -14.58 1.45
C LYS A 268 -18.84 -14.36 2.22
N ASN A 269 -18.92 -13.34 3.07
CA ASN A 269 -20.13 -12.98 3.78
C ASN A 269 -20.96 -12.01 2.91
N PRO A 270 -22.18 -12.41 2.46
CA PRO A 270 -23.02 -11.55 1.65
C PRO A 270 -23.40 -10.23 2.32
N GLU A 271 -23.50 -10.19 3.66
CA GLU A 271 -23.82 -8.97 4.39
C GLU A 271 -22.67 -7.97 4.32
N ASP A 272 -21.43 -8.43 4.47
CA ASP A 272 -20.23 -7.61 4.36
C ASP A 272 -20.05 -7.06 2.94
N VAL A 273 -20.34 -7.88 1.94
CA VAL A 273 -20.36 -7.43 0.53
C VAL A 273 -21.44 -6.37 0.33
N ALA A 274 -22.63 -6.54 0.90
CA ALA A 274 -23.72 -5.57 0.79
C ALA A 274 -23.39 -4.24 1.48
N ILE A 275 -22.71 -4.25 2.64
CA ILE A 275 -22.22 -3.04 3.31
C ILE A 275 -21.19 -2.32 2.44
N VAL A 276 -20.15 -3.03 2.00
CA VAL A 276 -19.05 -2.42 1.22
C VAL A 276 -19.53 -1.89 -0.14
N SER A 277 -20.54 -2.52 -0.74
CA SER A 277 -21.17 -2.06 -2.00
C SER A 277 -22.27 -1.01 -1.80
N GLY A 278 -22.48 -0.47 -0.59
CA GLY A 278 -23.47 0.58 -0.34
C GLY A 278 -24.94 0.12 -0.42
N GLN A 279 -25.18 -1.19 -0.44
CA GLN A 279 -26.53 -1.79 -0.44
C GLN A 279 -27.13 -1.91 0.98
N ARG A 280 -26.31 -1.63 2.01
CA ARG A 280 -26.68 -1.60 3.43
C ARG A 280 -26.19 -0.31 4.07
N ASP A 281 -26.62 -0.10 5.31
CA ASP A 281 -26.17 1.03 6.12
C ASP A 281 -24.66 0.99 6.35
N PHE A 282 -24.09 2.19 6.49
CA PHE A 282 -22.68 2.39 6.71
C PHE A 282 -22.17 1.68 7.97
N GLU A 283 -20.97 1.10 7.89
CA GLU A 283 -20.25 0.57 9.06
C GLU A 283 -18.80 1.05 9.15
N PHE A 284 -18.37 1.33 10.40
CA PHE A 284 -16.97 1.55 10.74
C PHE A 284 -16.45 0.43 11.65
N ARG A 285 -15.61 -0.47 11.10
CA ARG A 285 -15.03 -1.62 11.82
C ARG A 285 -13.58 -1.37 12.25
N LEU A 286 -13.30 -1.69 13.52
CA LEU A 286 -11.99 -1.62 14.15
C LEU A 286 -11.67 -2.97 14.81
N ALA A 287 -10.40 -3.32 14.90
CA ALA A 287 -9.98 -4.53 15.61
C ALA A 287 -10.40 -4.44 17.09
N PRO A 288 -11.08 -5.44 17.66
CA PRO A 288 -11.54 -5.41 19.05
C PRO A 288 -10.36 -5.31 20.04
N LEU A 289 -10.50 -4.52 21.11
CA LEU A 289 -9.46 -4.34 22.14
C LEU A 289 -9.27 -5.55 23.04
N ASP A 290 -10.35 -6.31 23.28
CA ASP A 290 -10.39 -7.41 24.24
C ASP A 290 -10.40 -8.79 23.57
N ALA A 291 -10.14 -8.87 22.26
CA ALA A 291 -10.08 -10.17 21.61
C ALA A 291 -8.89 -10.97 22.16
N VAL A 292 -9.22 -11.97 22.98
CA VAL A 292 -8.36 -13.08 23.37
C VAL A 292 -8.24 -14.07 22.19
N GLU A 293 -9.26 -14.12 21.33
CA GLU A 293 -9.24 -14.89 20.11
C GLU A 293 -8.35 -14.25 19.06
N ASP A 294 -7.51 -15.08 18.46
CA ASP A 294 -6.62 -14.69 17.40
C ASP A 294 -7.43 -14.26 16.16
N CYS A 295 -7.53 -12.95 15.95
CA CYS A 295 -8.19 -12.37 14.77
C CYS A 295 -7.68 -12.93 13.43
N ARG A 296 -6.45 -13.50 13.40
CA ARG A 296 -5.85 -14.11 12.21
C ARG A 296 -6.62 -15.34 11.72
N GLU A 297 -7.29 -16.08 12.60
CA GLU A 297 -8.09 -17.25 12.19
C GLU A 297 -9.35 -16.83 11.41
N LYS A 298 -9.95 -15.71 11.80
CA LYS A 298 -11.19 -15.20 11.20
C LYS A 298 -10.94 -14.33 9.98
N TYR A 299 -9.90 -13.52 10.02
CA TYR A 299 -9.53 -12.61 8.94
C TYR A 299 -8.20 -13.09 8.36
N LYS A 300 -8.26 -13.87 7.27
CA LYS A 300 -7.07 -14.26 6.49
C LYS A 300 -6.44 -12.99 5.90
N MET A 301 -5.53 -12.40 6.65
CA MET A 301 -4.64 -11.37 6.15
C MET A 301 -3.35 -12.06 5.71
N PHE A 302 -2.92 -11.73 4.49
CA PHE A 302 -1.92 -12.40 3.64
C PHE A 302 -2.49 -13.51 2.75
#